data_AF-A0A956F8B3-F1
#
_entry.id   AF-A0A956F8B3-F1
#
_cell.length_a   1.000
_cell.length_b   1.000
_cell.length_c   1.000
_cell.angle_alpha   90.00
_cell.angle_beta   90.00
_cell.angle_gamma   90.00
#
_symmetry.space_group_name_H-M   'P 1'
#
loop_
_entity.id
_entity.type
_entity.pdbx_description
1 polymer ?
#
loop_
_entity_poly.entity_id
_entity_poly.type
_entity_poly.pdbx_seq_one_letter_code
_entity_poly.pdbx_strand_id
1 'polypeptide(L)'
;MSWFEQLFGFPETSYEDTRRRFAVEGTTLRSLANDRVFGIGTFETPSLASLRERAAALPAGRLSLTHEVVGDVLELHARPDNRGALFQVASQLNCLEFAGPREVPENGITAYASDPTQGPACALAAAAATVYRNYFAPVGDGHGQTRERQLDNLDGLAARLGGPVPYFDVVNGYTWSDEDRLTRLRDVLARHEREDLLGEVRIGLQTDVEVTFARRFEEPHRRTTVSQAFCSALSCGYTRVGLDHWEPLATLVLDAAYEATLLAAAQGAADRSPDAEPPRVWLTFLGGGAFGNRKAWIAAAIGRALARLEGTALDVRVAHHRRHDAEMADAIERARARR
;
A
#
# COMPACT_ATOMS: atom_id res chain seq x y z
N MET A 1 -24.47 -12.61 10.20
CA MET A 1 -23.56 -13.04 9.13
C MET A 1 -22.47 -11.98 9.00
N SER A 2 -21.20 -12.38 9.05
CA SER A 2 -20.10 -11.44 8.78
C SER A 2 -20.01 -11.14 7.28
N TRP A 3 -19.28 -10.11 6.89
CA TRP A 3 -19.00 -9.83 5.48
C TRP A 3 -18.27 -11.00 4.80
N PHE A 4 -17.41 -11.69 5.55
CA PHE A 4 -16.64 -12.83 5.09
C PHE A 4 -17.57 -14.00 4.75
N GLU A 5 -18.48 -14.32 5.67
CA GLU A 5 -19.48 -15.38 5.48
C GLU A 5 -20.46 -15.05 4.34
N GLN A 6 -20.84 -13.78 4.18
CA GLN A 6 -21.67 -13.31 3.08
C GLN A 6 -21.00 -13.56 1.71
N LEU A 7 -19.72 -13.23 1.56
CA LEU A 7 -19.01 -13.42 0.29
C LEU A 7 -18.69 -14.88 0.03
N PHE A 8 -18.13 -15.57 1.02
CA PHE A 8 -17.48 -16.86 0.82
C PHE A 8 -18.34 -18.05 1.24
N GLY A 9 -19.46 -17.85 1.93
CA GLY A 9 -20.40 -18.91 2.28
C GLY A 9 -20.03 -19.72 3.52
N PHE A 10 -19.05 -19.26 4.30
CA PHE A 10 -18.67 -19.86 5.58
C PHE A 10 -18.02 -18.81 6.51
N PRO A 11 -18.11 -18.96 7.84
CA PRO A 11 -17.42 -18.06 8.76
C PRO A 11 -15.92 -18.30 8.73
N GLU A 12 -15.12 -17.23 8.87
CA GLU A 12 -13.68 -17.35 9.08
C GLU A 12 -13.41 -18.01 10.45
N THR A 13 -12.56 -19.03 10.48
CA THR A 13 -12.24 -19.81 11.68
C THR A 13 -10.74 -19.91 11.90
N SER A 14 -10.17 -21.11 12.07
CA SER A 14 -8.72 -21.29 12.17
C SER A 14 -8.07 -20.94 10.84
N TYR A 15 -6.80 -20.54 10.88
CA TYR A 15 -6.05 -20.17 9.68
C TYR A 15 -6.06 -21.29 8.62
N GLU A 16 -5.77 -22.52 9.03
CA GLU A 16 -5.71 -23.68 8.14
C GLU A 16 -7.10 -24.11 7.64
N ASP A 17 -8.13 -24.12 8.50
CA ASP A 17 -9.48 -24.49 8.07
C ASP A 17 -10.07 -23.47 7.09
N THR A 18 -9.77 -22.18 7.31
CA THR A 18 -10.17 -21.10 6.41
C THR A 18 -9.46 -21.25 5.07
N ARG A 19 -8.13 -21.40 5.09
CA ARG A 19 -7.30 -21.54 3.88
C ARG A 19 -7.74 -22.72 3.02
N ARG A 20 -8.03 -23.88 3.62
CA ARG A 20 -8.45 -25.11 2.90
C ARG A 20 -9.79 -24.98 2.18
N ARG A 21 -10.58 -23.96 2.48
CA ARG A 21 -11.88 -23.70 1.85
C ARG A 21 -11.77 -22.80 0.62
N PHE A 22 -10.57 -22.40 0.24
CA PHE A 22 -10.31 -21.67 -0.99
C PHE A 22 -9.37 -22.43 -1.92
N ALA A 23 -9.55 -22.22 -3.22
CA ALA A 23 -8.61 -22.61 -4.26
C ALA A 23 -8.18 -21.37 -5.04
N VAL A 24 -6.88 -21.25 -5.33
CA VAL A 24 -6.32 -20.20 -6.17
C VAL A 24 -5.91 -20.81 -7.50
N GLU A 25 -6.42 -20.22 -8.60
CA GLU A 25 -6.12 -20.62 -9.96
C GLU A 25 -5.77 -19.36 -10.77
N GLY A 26 -4.48 -19.19 -11.07
CA GLY A 26 -3.98 -17.99 -11.76
C GLY A 26 -4.35 -16.72 -11.00
N THR A 27 -5.14 -15.86 -11.64
CA THR A 27 -5.60 -14.56 -11.10
C THR A 27 -6.97 -14.63 -10.42
N THR A 28 -7.44 -15.83 -10.05
CA THR A 28 -8.75 -16.04 -9.45
C THR A 28 -8.69 -16.80 -8.13
N LEU A 29 -9.62 -16.47 -7.23
CA LEU A 29 -9.88 -17.17 -5.98
C LEU A 29 -11.28 -17.76 -6.03
N ARG A 30 -11.39 -19.07 -5.85
CA ARG A 30 -12.67 -19.79 -5.73
C ARG A 30 -12.93 -20.13 -4.27
N SER A 31 -14.11 -19.78 -3.76
CA SER A 31 -14.61 -20.37 -2.51
C SER A 31 -15.18 -21.75 -2.79
N LEU A 32 -14.67 -22.77 -2.10
CA LEU A 32 -15.14 -24.16 -2.22
C LEU A 32 -16.46 -24.42 -1.47
N ALA A 33 -16.90 -23.47 -0.64
CA ALA A 33 -18.14 -23.62 0.12
C ALA A 33 -19.38 -23.20 -0.68
N ASN A 34 -19.24 -22.27 -1.63
CA ASN A 34 -20.37 -21.74 -2.41
C ASN A 34 -20.08 -21.58 -3.91
N ASP A 35 -18.96 -22.11 -4.40
CA ASP A 35 -18.51 -22.11 -5.79
C ASP A 35 -18.32 -20.73 -6.45
N ARG A 36 -18.40 -19.64 -5.66
CA ARG A 36 -18.16 -18.29 -6.19
C ARG A 36 -16.69 -18.11 -6.53
N VAL A 37 -16.44 -17.42 -7.65
CA VAL A 37 -15.12 -17.09 -8.17
C VAL A 37 -14.95 -15.58 -8.23
N PHE A 38 -13.83 -15.11 -7.68
CA PHE A 38 -13.46 -13.71 -7.56
C PHE A 38 -12.14 -13.45 -8.28
N GLY A 39 -12.06 -12.35 -9.03
CA GLY A 39 -10.79 -11.88 -9.60
C GLY A 39 -9.88 -11.31 -8.52
N ILE A 40 -8.79 -11.98 -8.20
CA ILE A 40 -7.77 -11.46 -7.29
C ILE A 40 -6.67 -10.70 -8.01
N GLY A 41 -6.55 -10.85 -9.33
CA GLY A 41 -5.51 -10.18 -10.09
C GLY A 41 -4.13 -10.80 -9.88
N THR A 42 -3.06 -10.03 -10.07
CA THR A 42 -1.69 -10.47 -9.73
C THR A 42 -1.15 -9.70 -8.54
N PHE A 43 -0.23 -10.31 -7.79
CA PHE A 43 0.43 -9.70 -6.65
C PHE A 43 1.94 -9.83 -6.77
N GLU A 44 2.65 -8.74 -6.52
CA GLU A 44 4.10 -8.72 -6.37
C GLU A 44 4.52 -7.70 -5.31
N THR A 45 5.78 -7.75 -4.87
CA THR A 45 6.37 -6.76 -3.97
C THR A 45 7.54 -6.03 -4.66
N PRO A 46 7.33 -5.24 -5.72
CA PRO A 46 8.45 -4.65 -6.45
C PRO A 46 9.21 -3.62 -5.60
N SER A 47 10.52 -3.57 -5.76
CA SER A 47 11.34 -2.48 -5.23
C SER A 47 11.19 -1.22 -6.08
N LEU A 48 11.46 -0.04 -5.50
CA LEU A 48 11.47 1.21 -6.27
C LEU A 48 12.47 1.15 -7.43
N ALA A 49 13.63 0.53 -7.23
CA ALA A 49 14.61 0.35 -8.31
C ALA A 49 14.02 -0.45 -9.48
N SER A 50 13.35 -1.58 -9.20
CA SER A 50 12.69 -2.38 -10.24
C SER A 50 11.59 -1.58 -10.97
N LEU A 51 10.82 -0.76 -10.24
CA LEU A 51 9.81 0.10 -10.86
C LEU A 51 10.46 1.19 -11.72
N ARG A 52 11.57 1.80 -11.31
CA ARG A 52 12.30 2.79 -12.12
C ARG A 52 12.83 2.18 -13.41
N GLU A 53 13.36 0.96 -13.36
CA GLU A 53 13.85 0.23 -14.54
C GLU A 53 12.72 -0.04 -15.54
N ARG A 54 11.58 -0.57 -15.06
CA ARG A 54 10.38 -0.79 -15.87
C ARG A 54 9.82 0.52 -16.45
N ALA A 55 10.04 1.65 -15.79
CA ALA A 55 9.53 2.95 -16.20
C ALA A 55 10.30 3.64 -17.34
N ALA A 56 11.49 3.13 -17.71
CA ALA A 56 12.28 3.71 -18.80
C ALA A 56 11.56 3.73 -20.16
N ALA A 57 10.54 2.88 -20.34
CA ALA A 57 9.73 2.77 -21.54
C ALA A 57 8.39 3.55 -21.48
N LEU A 58 8.13 4.32 -20.42
CA LEU A 58 6.84 5.00 -20.28
C LEU A 58 6.65 6.10 -21.32
N PRO A 59 5.43 6.25 -21.87
CA PRO A 59 5.13 7.32 -22.79
C PRO A 59 5.21 8.69 -22.10
N ALA A 60 5.78 9.66 -22.81
CA ALA A 60 5.74 11.05 -22.39
C ALA A 60 4.29 11.54 -22.38
N GLY A 61 3.97 12.41 -21.42
CA GLY A 61 2.65 12.99 -21.27
C GLY A 61 2.63 14.09 -20.21
N ARG A 62 1.43 14.34 -19.67
CA ARG A 62 1.24 15.37 -18.65
C ARG A 62 0.64 14.76 -17.39
N LEU A 63 1.22 15.13 -16.26
CA LEU A 63 0.68 14.85 -14.94
C LEU A 63 -0.35 15.94 -14.58
N SER A 64 -1.59 15.54 -14.30
CA SER A 64 -2.57 16.38 -13.61
C SER A 64 -2.62 16.05 -12.12
N LEU A 65 -2.87 17.07 -11.30
CA LEU A 65 -3.04 16.94 -9.86
C LEU A 65 -4.38 17.55 -9.47
N THR A 66 -5.20 16.78 -8.77
CA THR A 66 -6.45 17.27 -8.17
C THR A 66 -6.53 16.87 -6.71
N HIS A 67 -6.86 17.83 -5.84
CA HIS A 67 -7.19 17.56 -4.44
C HIS A 67 -8.69 17.31 -4.31
N GLU A 68 -9.08 16.17 -3.75
CA GLU A 68 -10.49 15.78 -3.64
C GLU A 68 -10.89 15.42 -2.22
N VAL A 69 -12.06 15.90 -1.79
CA VAL A 69 -12.66 15.48 -0.54
C VAL A 69 -13.37 14.15 -0.75
N VAL A 70 -12.98 13.14 0.02
CA VAL A 70 -13.54 11.79 -0.08
C VAL A 70 -14.20 11.37 1.23
N GLY A 71 -15.24 10.54 1.11
CA GLY A 71 -15.89 9.86 2.23
C GLY A 71 -15.18 8.57 2.59
N ASP A 72 -15.91 7.45 2.49
CA ASP A 72 -15.34 6.11 2.61
C ASP A 72 -14.61 5.74 1.31
N VAL A 73 -13.33 5.38 1.43
CA VAL A 73 -12.50 4.97 0.28
C VAL A 73 -13.01 3.65 -0.32
N LEU A 74 -13.71 2.82 0.46
CA LEU A 74 -14.31 1.59 -0.05
C LEU A 74 -15.28 1.89 -1.20
N GLU A 75 -16.16 2.88 -1.00
CA GLU A 75 -17.13 3.29 -2.04
C GLU A 75 -16.42 3.90 -3.26
N LEU A 76 -15.27 4.53 -3.04
CA LEU A 76 -14.48 5.14 -4.10
C LEU A 76 -13.97 4.09 -5.11
N HIS A 77 -13.65 2.88 -4.67
CA HIS A 77 -13.19 1.78 -5.53
C HIS A 77 -14.27 1.35 -6.54
N ALA A 78 -15.55 1.43 -6.16
CA ALA A 78 -16.66 0.99 -6.99
C ALA A 78 -17.20 2.05 -7.95
N ARG A 79 -16.72 3.30 -7.88
CA ARG A 79 -17.17 4.35 -8.80
C ARG A 79 -16.79 4.01 -10.25
N PRO A 80 -17.70 4.15 -11.22
CA PRO A 80 -17.42 3.84 -12.62
C PRO A 80 -16.17 4.54 -13.17
N ASP A 81 -15.98 5.81 -12.82
CA ASP A 81 -14.83 6.62 -13.28
C ASP A 81 -13.49 6.18 -12.68
N ASN A 82 -13.50 5.28 -11.69
CA ASN A 82 -12.29 4.70 -11.08
C ASN A 82 -12.00 3.29 -11.59
N ARG A 83 -12.71 2.80 -12.61
CA ARG A 83 -12.37 1.52 -13.25
C ARG A 83 -10.93 1.54 -13.75
N GLY A 84 -10.12 0.58 -13.29
CA GLY A 84 -8.70 0.46 -13.60
C GLY A 84 -7.81 1.50 -12.90
N ALA A 85 -8.35 2.32 -11.99
CA ALA A 85 -7.55 3.25 -11.21
C ALA A 85 -6.65 2.49 -10.21
N LEU A 86 -5.51 3.08 -9.86
CA LEU A 86 -4.64 2.58 -8.81
C LEU A 86 -4.88 3.35 -7.50
N PHE A 87 -5.04 2.63 -6.40
CA PHE A 87 -5.23 3.19 -5.07
C PHE A 87 -4.01 2.96 -4.20
N GLN A 88 -3.42 4.03 -3.69
CA GLN A 88 -2.42 3.91 -2.63
C GLN A 88 -3.11 3.54 -1.31
N VAL A 89 -2.75 2.37 -0.79
CA VAL A 89 -3.29 1.83 0.45
C VAL A 89 -2.31 2.12 1.58
N ALA A 90 -2.80 2.75 2.66
CA ALA A 90 -2.03 2.91 3.89
C ALA A 90 -2.01 1.55 4.60
N SER A 91 -0.99 0.76 4.31
CA SER A 91 -0.85 -0.63 4.76
C SER A 91 0.34 -0.78 5.71
N GLN A 92 0.50 -1.96 6.28
CA GLN A 92 1.67 -2.36 7.05
C GLN A 92 2.77 -2.89 6.12
N LEU A 93 3.99 -3.09 6.62
CA LEU A 93 5.11 -3.60 5.82
C LEU A 93 4.91 -5.02 5.26
N ASN A 94 3.95 -5.76 5.82
CA ASN A 94 3.54 -7.10 5.38
C ASN A 94 2.34 -7.08 4.41
N CYS A 95 1.91 -5.91 3.94
CA CYS A 95 0.75 -5.73 3.04
C CYS A 95 -0.59 -6.20 3.65
N LEU A 96 -0.71 -6.14 4.98
CA LEU A 96 -1.91 -6.41 5.77
C LEU A 96 -2.31 -5.16 6.58
N GLU A 97 -3.51 -5.19 7.16
CA GLU A 97 -4.18 -4.02 7.73
C GLU A 97 -4.74 -4.31 9.13
N PHE A 98 -3.96 -5.01 9.97
CA PHE A 98 -4.38 -5.28 11.34
C PHE A 98 -4.43 -4.03 12.22
N ALA A 99 -5.37 -4.00 13.18
CA ALA A 99 -5.60 -2.84 14.04
C ALA A 99 -4.44 -2.53 15.02
N GLY A 100 -3.57 -3.50 15.29
CA GLY A 100 -2.45 -3.31 16.21
C GLY A 100 -1.30 -4.30 16.05
N PRO A 101 -0.13 -3.99 16.64
CA PRO A 101 1.12 -4.73 16.42
C PRO A 101 1.19 -6.11 17.07
N ARG A 102 0.17 -6.49 17.85
CA ARG A 102 0.08 -7.82 18.47
C ARG A 102 -0.70 -8.82 17.64
N GLU A 103 -1.47 -8.34 16.67
CA GLU A 103 -2.20 -9.19 15.75
C GLU A 103 -1.24 -9.85 14.77
N VAL A 104 -1.57 -11.06 14.37
CA VAL A 104 -0.83 -11.88 13.41
C VAL A 104 -1.78 -12.35 12.31
N PRO A 105 -1.26 -12.77 11.14
CA PRO A 105 -2.09 -13.26 10.04
C PRO A 105 -3.14 -14.32 10.41
N GLU A 106 -2.84 -15.15 11.41
CA GLU A 106 -3.72 -16.20 11.93
C GLU A 106 -4.91 -15.68 12.73
N ASN A 107 -4.92 -14.41 13.12
CA ASN A 107 -6.09 -13.77 13.74
C ASN A 107 -7.25 -13.58 12.73
N GLY A 108 -6.98 -13.70 11.43
CA GLY A 108 -7.99 -13.60 10.38
C GLY A 108 -8.34 -12.15 10.01
N ILE A 109 -8.95 -11.99 8.83
CA ILE A 109 -9.20 -10.68 8.23
C ILE A 109 -10.63 -10.18 8.45
N THR A 110 -11.53 -11.00 9.02
CA THR A 110 -12.94 -10.62 9.29
C THR A 110 -13.03 -9.35 10.14
N ALA A 111 -12.09 -9.17 11.08
CA ALA A 111 -12.04 -8.01 11.97
C ALA A 111 -11.78 -6.68 11.23
N TYR A 112 -11.35 -6.69 9.96
CA TYR A 112 -11.11 -5.44 9.21
C TYR A 112 -12.38 -4.59 9.07
N ALA A 113 -13.56 -5.20 9.17
CA ALA A 113 -14.84 -4.52 9.16
C ALA A 113 -15.07 -3.55 10.33
N SER A 114 -14.43 -3.79 11.48
CA SER A 114 -14.57 -2.92 12.66
C SER A 114 -13.55 -1.79 12.72
N ASP A 115 -12.56 -1.79 11.84
CA ASP A 115 -11.56 -0.72 11.74
C ASP A 115 -12.00 0.32 10.69
N PRO A 116 -12.26 1.58 11.09
CA PRO A 116 -12.71 2.63 10.18
C PRO A 116 -11.56 3.33 9.44
N THR A 117 -10.31 2.87 9.58
CA THR A 117 -9.16 3.46 8.89
C THR A 117 -9.12 3.09 7.41
N GLN A 118 -8.28 3.81 6.66
CA GLN A 118 -8.22 3.72 5.21
C GLN A 118 -7.78 2.32 4.72
N GLY A 119 -6.74 1.74 5.33
CA GLY A 119 -6.20 0.44 4.93
C GLY A 119 -7.26 -0.66 4.93
N PRO A 120 -7.93 -0.94 6.07
CA PRO A 120 -9.01 -1.92 6.16
C PRO A 120 -10.17 -1.65 5.19
N ALA A 121 -10.53 -0.38 4.95
CA ALA A 121 -11.54 -0.04 3.96
C ALA A 121 -11.13 -0.41 2.51
N CYS A 122 -9.88 -0.15 2.13
CA CYS A 122 -9.33 -0.61 0.84
C CYS A 122 -9.24 -2.14 0.78
N ALA A 123 -8.81 -2.80 1.86
CA ALA A 123 -8.75 -4.25 1.94
C ALA A 123 -10.13 -4.91 1.78
N LEU A 124 -11.17 -4.31 2.35
CA LEU A 124 -12.57 -4.76 2.18
C LEU A 124 -13.12 -4.47 0.78
N ALA A 125 -12.71 -3.38 0.14
CA ALA A 125 -13.10 -3.07 -1.23
C ALA A 125 -12.64 -4.15 -2.23
N ALA A 126 -11.56 -4.84 -1.90
CA ALA A 126 -10.92 -5.90 -2.69
C ALA A 126 -10.78 -7.20 -1.85
N ALA A 127 -11.87 -7.61 -1.20
CA ALA A 127 -11.83 -8.59 -0.11
C ALA A 127 -11.23 -9.95 -0.50
N ALA A 128 -11.46 -10.43 -1.72
CA ALA A 128 -10.87 -11.68 -2.20
C ALA A 128 -9.34 -11.58 -2.36
N ALA A 129 -8.81 -10.44 -2.80
CA ALA A 129 -7.36 -10.24 -2.83
C ALA A 129 -6.77 -10.10 -1.42
N THR A 130 -7.54 -9.59 -0.46
CA THR A 130 -7.13 -9.59 0.95
C THR A 130 -7.02 -11.02 1.50
N VAL A 131 -7.94 -11.92 1.15
CA VAL A 131 -7.79 -13.36 1.43
C VAL A 131 -6.50 -13.89 0.80
N TYR A 132 -6.24 -13.56 -0.46
CA TYR A 132 -5.01 -13.98 -1.13
C TYR A 132 -3.75 -13.50 -0.39
N ARG A 133 -3.64 -12.21 -0.06
CA ARG A 133 -2.47 -11.64 0.63
C ARG A 133 -2.24 -12.26 2.02
N ASN A 134 -3.30 -12.62 2.74
CA ASN A 134 -3.16 -13.26 4.05
C ASN A 134 -2.81 -14.76 3.93
N TYR A 135 -3.51 -15.51 3.07
CA TYR A 135 -3.49 -16.99 3.11
C TYR A 135 -2.67 -17.66 1.99
N PHE A 136 -2.33 -16.94 0.92
CA PHE A 136 -1.79 -17.52 -0.31
C PHE A 136 -0.61 -16.78 -0.92
N ALA A 137 -0.36 -15.52 -0.58
CA ALA A 137 0.76 -14.76 -1.12
C ALA A 137 2.10 -15.50 -0.90
N PRO A 138 3.00 -15.49 -1.88
CA PRO A 138 4.31 -16.10 -1.73
C PRO A 138 5.13 -15.34 -0.68
N VAL A 139 5.72 -16.06 0.26
CA VAL A 139 6.60 -15.50 1.29
C VAL A 139 7.78 -16.43 1.48
N GLY A 140 8.98 -16.00 1.05
CA GLY A 140 10.13 -16.90 0.95
C GLY A 140 9.79 -18.14 0.12
N ASP A 141 10.09 -19.32 0.64
CA ASP A 141 9.78 -20.61 0.00
C ASP A 141 8.34 -21.12 0.25
N GLY A 142 7.55 -20.36 1.02
CA GLY A 142 6.20 -20.72 1.46
C GLY A 142 5.09 -19.88 0.82
N HIS A 143 3.85 -20.20 1.19
CA HIS A 143 2.65 -19.46 0.78
C HIS A 143 1.84 -19.08 2.01
N GLY A 144 1.20 -17.91 1.95
CA GLY A 144 0.47 -17.32 3.05
C GLY A 144 1.39 -16.81 4.16
N GLN A 145 0.89 -15.80 4.86
CA GLN A 145 1.58 -15.14 5.96
C GLN A 145 1.17 -15.82 7.27
N THR A 146 2.12 -16.03 8.17
CA THR A 146 1.91 -16.55 9.53
C THR A 146 2.73 -15.70 10.50
N ARG A 147 2.56 -15.87 11.81
CA ARG A 147 3.38 -15.18 12.82
C ARG A 147 4.88 -15.30 12.54
N GLU A 148 5.32 -16.47 12.11
CA GLU A 148 6.73 -16.82 11.89
C GLU A 148 7.23 -16.47 10.48
N ARG A 149 6.35 -16.12 9.54
CA ARG A 149 6.70 -15.86 8.14
C ARG A 149 5.78 -14.80 7.54
N GLN A 150 6.29 -13.59 7.38
CA GLN A 150 5.54 -12.47 6.81
C GLN A 150 6.35 -11.77 5.75
N LEU A 151 5.67 -11.06 4.85
CA LEU A 151 6.30 -10.11 3.97
C LEU A 151 6.92 -8.99 4.80
N ASP A 152 8.08 -8.50 4.35
CA ASP A 152 8.71 -7.31 4.92
C ASP A 152 9.22 -6.44 3.77
N ASN A 153 8.48 -5.39 3.46
CA ASN A 153 8.83 -4.46 2.39
C ASN A 153 10.05 -3.56 2.68
N LEU A 154 10.71 -3.71 3.84
CA LEU A 154 12.00 -3.09 4.15
C LEU A 154 13.16 -4.09 4.23
N ASP A 155 12.94 -5.38 3.91
CA ASP A 155 13.97 -6.41 4.01
C ASP A 155 15.24 -6.08 3.20
N GLY A 156 15.08 -5.63 1.96
CA GLY A 156 16.15 -5.19 1.07
C GLY A 156 16.90 -3.98 1.62
N LEU A 157 16.18 -3.00 2.15
CA LEU A 157 16.80 -1.83 2.78
C LEU A 157 17.59 -2.22 4.03
N ALA A 158 17.02 -3.06 4.90
CA ALA A 158 17.70 -3.55 6.09
C ALA A 158 18.98 -4.33 5.73
N ALA A 159 18.92 -5.19 4.72
CA ALA A 159 20.07 -5.93 4.21
C ALA A 159 21.14 -5.00 3.62
N ARG A 160 20.74 -3.98 2.85
CA ARG A 160 21.65 -2.99 2.26
C ARG A 160 22.38 -2.16 3.32
N LEU A 161 21.67 -1.73 4.37
CA LEU A 161 22.27 -0.99 5.48
C LEU A 161 23.23 -1.85 6.30
N GLY A 162 22.91 -3.15 6.45
CA GLY A 162 23.74 -4.13 7.14
C GLY A 162 24.01 -3.78 8.61
N GLY A 163 25.06 -4.37 9.17
CA GLY A 163 25.53 -4.07 10.53
C GLY A 163 25.49 -5.28 11.47
N PRO A 164 26.25 -5.22 12.59
CA PRO A 164 26.35 -6.34 13.54
C PRO A 164 25.05 -6.59 14.33
N VAL A 165 24.19 -5.57 14.43
CA VAL A 165 22.85 -5.64 15.02
C VAL A 165 21.93 -4.81 14.13
N PRO A 166 20.70 -5.27 13.80
CA PRO A 166 19.78 -4.51 12.97
C PRO A 166 19.51 -3.10 13.54
N TYR A 167 19.31 -2.10 12.68
CA TYR A 167 19.00 -0.73 13.11
C TYR A 167 17.53 -0.51 13.46
N PHE A 168 16.66 -1.38 12.96
CA PHE A 168 15.24 -1.46 13.30
C PHE A 168 14.80 -2.89 13.05
N ASP A 169 13.71 -3.29 13.69
CA ASP A 169 13.05 -4.57 13.47
C ASP A 169 11.68 -4.34 12.87
N VAL A 170 11.21 -5.27 12.05
CA VAL A 170 9.84 -5.31 11.56
C VAL A 170 9.13 -6.49 12.21
N VAL A 171 8.09 -6.22 13.00
CA VAL A 171 7.32 -7.24 13.72
C VAL A 171 5.84 -7.02 13.42
N ASN A 172 5.21 -8.02 12.83
CA ASN A 172 3.81 -7.96 12.37
C ASN A 172 3.52 -6.77 11.44
N GLY A 173 4.51 -6.38 10.63
CA GLY A 173 4.43 -5.25 9.72
C GLY A 173 4.65 -3.86 10.36
N TYR A 174 5.02 -3.80 11.65
CA TYR A 174 5.35 -2.56 12.38
C TYR A 174 6.84 -2.45 12.64
N THR A 175 7.39 -1.24 12.52
CA THR A 175 8.79 -0.94 12.79
C THR A 175 9.07 -0.62 14.25
N TRP A 176 10.12 -1.22 14.80
CA TRP A 176 10.59 -1.04 16.16
C TRP A 176 12.07 -0.64 16.18
N SER A 177 12.42 0.32 17.03
CA SER A 177 13.81 0.70 17.29
C SER A 177 13.91 1.50 18.59
N ASP A 178 15.14 1.82 18.96
CA ASP A 178 15.49 2.68 20.10
C ASP A 178 16.38 3.85 19.64
N GLU A 179 16.63 4.82 20.52
CA GLU A 179 17.41 6.01 20.20
C GLU A 179 18.85 5.70 19.78
N ASP A 180 19.49 4.70 20.38
CA ASP A 180 20.88 4.34 20.09
C ASP A 180 21.01 3.70 18.71
N ARG A 181 20.09 2.79 18.35
CA ARG A 181 20.00 2.17 17.02
C ARG A 181 19.71 3.21 15.95
N LEU A 182 18.76 4.12 16.18
CA LEU A 182 18.43 5.17 15.20
C LEU A 182 19.52 6.25 15.08
N THR A 183 20.25 6.54 16.15
CA THR A 183 21.41 7.45 16.09
C THR A 183 22.50 6.85 15.22
N ARG A 184 22.84 5.57 15.42
CA ARG A 184 23.79 4.86 14.54
C ARG A 184 23.28 4.73 13.11
N LEU A 185 21.98 4.52 12.92
CA LEU A 185 21.36 4.47 11.60
C LEU A 185 21.57 5.77 10.82
N ARG A 186 21.42 6.93 11.47
CA ARG A 186 21.67 8.24 10.84
C ARG A 186 23.07 8.31 10.21
N ASP A 187 24.09 7.85 10.94
CA ASP A 187 25.47 7.85 10.44
C ASP A 187 25.67 6.90 9.27
N VAL A 188 24.95 5.77 9.25
CA VAL A 188 25.03 4.78 8.17
C VAL A 188 24.29 5.26 6.92
N LEU A 189 23.12 5.87 7.09
CA LEU A 189 22.37 6.50 6.00
C LEU A 189 23.22 7.59 5.32
N ALA A 190 23.95 8.39 6.09
CA ALA A 190 24.82 9.46 5.57
C ALA A 190 26.02 8.97 4.75
N ARG A 191 26.35 7.67 4.81
CA ARG A 191 27.45 7.05 4.03
C ARG A 191 26.99 6.47 2.70
N HIS A 192 25.69 6.47 2.44
CA HIS A 192 25.11 5.92 1.21
C HIS A 192 24.53 7.04 0.37
N GLU A 193 24.56 6.83 -0.95
CA GLU A 193 23.75 7.64 -1.86
C GLU A 193 22.27 7.39 -1.56
N ARG A 194 21.54 8.46 -1.26
CA ARG A 194 20.15 8.35 -0.82
C ARG A 194 19.26 7.68 -1.88
N GLU A 195 19.53 7.94 -3.16
CA GLU A 195 18.76 7.37 -4.27
C GLU A 195 18.94 5.85 -4.39
N ASP A 196 20.09 5.31 -4.02
CA ASP A 196 20.32 3.87 -3.98
C ASP A 196 19.48 3.23 -2.88
N LEU A 197 19.48 3.83 -1.69
CA LEU A 197 18.69 3.34 -0.56
C LEU A 197 17.18 3.41 -0.81
N LEU A 198 16.71 4.48 -1.47
CA LEU A 198 15.32 4.57 -1.93
C LEU A 198 14.96 3.39 -2.83
N GLY A 199 15.88 3.00 -3.70
CA GLY A 199 15.72 1.88 -4.64
C GLY A 199 15.42 0.54 -3.97
N GLU A 200 15.84 0.34 -2.72
CA GLU A 200 15.67 -0.89 -1.96
C GLU A 200 14.29 -1.03 -1.29
N VAL A 201 13.55 0.08 -1.13
CA VAL A 201 12.24 0.05 -0.50
C VAL A 201 11.23 -0.59 -1.45
N ARG A 202 10.41 -1.51 -0.94
CA ARG A 202 9.39 -2.23 -1.69
C ARG A 202 7.99 -1.73 -1.35
N ILE A 203 7.04 -1.98 -2.25
CA ILE A 203 5.61 -1.84 -2.00
C ILE A 203 4.93 -3.15 -2.36
N GLY A 204 3.79 -3.47 -1.75
CA GLY A 204 2.91 -4.50 -2.31
C GLY A 204 2.11 -3.93 -3.47
N LEU A 205 2.04 -4.62 -4.60
CA LEU A 205 1.27 -4.19 -5.76
C LEU A 205 0.32 -5.31 -6.16
N GLN A 206 -0.99 -5.06 -6.01
CA GLN A 206 -2.05 -5.93 -6.50
C GLN A 206 -2.71 -5.28 -7.71
N THR A 207 -2.63 -5.88 -8.90
CA THR A 207 -3.19 -5.30 -10.13
C THR A 207 -4.45 -6.02 -10.58
N ASP A 208 -5.39 -5.29 -11.19
CA ASP A 208 -6.62 -5.82 -11.78
C ASP A 208 -7.48 -6.68 -10.83
N VAL A 209 -7.60 -6.23 -9.58
CA VAL A 209 -8.42 -6.88 -8.57
C VAL A 209 -9.90 -6.53 -8.71
N GLU A 210 -10.77 -7.53 -8.56
CA GLU A 210 -12.23 -7.36 -8.54
C GLU A 210 -12.67 -6.60 -7.29
N VAL A 211 -13.46 -5.55 -7.50
CA VAL A 211 -14.09 -4.80 -6.40
C VAL A 211 -15.26 -5.63 -5.86
N THR A 212 -15.21 -6.00 -4.59
CA THR A 212 -16.19 -6.89 -3.95
C THR A 212 -17.38 -6.14 -3.37
N PHE A 213 -17.22 -4.87 -2.99
CA PHE A 213 -18.25 -4.07 -2.35
C PHE A 213 -18.35 -2.67 -2.96
N ALA A 214 -19.58 -2.24 -3.29
CA ALA A 214 -19.88 -0.86 -3.70
C ALA A 214 -20.13 0.08 -2.53
N ARG A 215 -20.67 -0.47 -1.45
CA ARG A 215 -20.80 0.14 -0.12
C ARG A 215 -20.54 -0.96 0.90
N ARG A 216 -20.32 -0.61 2.17
CA ARG A 216 -20.02 -1.60 3.21
C ARG A 216 -21.05 -2.74 3.19
N PHE A 217 -20.57 -3.91 2.74
CA PHE A 217 -21.30 -5.17 2.66
C PHE A 217 -22.42 -5.22 1.60
N GLU A 218 -22.43 -4.29 0.66
CA GLU A 218 -23.31 -4.27 -0.51
C GLU A 218 -22.46 -4.51 -1.78
N GLU A 219 -22.72 -5.60 -2.50
CA GLU A 219 -21.97 -5.97 -3.71
C GLU A 219 -22.30 -5.04 -4.89
N PRO A 220 -21.34 -4.73 -5.77
CA PRO A 220 -21.60 -3.88 -6.94
C PRO A 220 -22.53 -4.57 -7.95
N HIS A 221 -23.44 -3.80 -8.56
CA HIS A 221 -24.33 -4.30 -9.62
C HIS A 221 -23.61 -4.75 -10.90
N ARG A 222 -22.39 -4.24 -11.13
CA ARG A 222 -21.56 -4.58 -12.28
C ARG A 222 -20.14 -4.85 -11.79
N ARG A 223 -19.52 -5.92 -12.32
CA ARG A 223 -18.11 -6.21 -12.06
C ARG A 223 -17.24 -5.03 -12.54
N THR A 224 -16.34 -4.60 -11.67
CA THR A 224 -15.32 -3.60 -11.96
C THR A 224 -14.01 -4.03 -11.31
N THR A 225 -12.90 -3.52 -11.82
CA THR A 225 -11.57 -3.82 -11.32
C THR A 225 -10.82 -2.54 -11.04
N VAL A 226 -9.89 -2.61 -10.09
CA VAL A 226 -8.95 -1.56 -9.71
C VAL A 226 -7.60 -2.19 -9.40
N SER A 227 -6.58 -1.38 -9.15
CA SER A 227 -5.28 -1.83 -8.65
C SER A 227 -5.02 -1.18 -7.29
N GLN A 228 -4.20 -1.81 -6.45
CA GLN A 228 -3.86 -1.34 -5.11
C GLN A 228 -2.36 -1.42 -4.86
N ALA A 229 -1.77 -0.30 -4.43
CA ALA A 229 -0.39 -0.21 -3.99
C ALA A 229 -0.33 -0.12 -2.45
N PHE A 230 0.01 -1.23 -1.80
CA PHE A 230 0.16 -1.37 -0.36
C PHE A 230 1.49 -0.78 0.08
N CYS A 231 1.41 0.44 0.62
CA CYS A 231 2.55 1.23 1.04
C CYS A 231 2.53 1.43 2.55
N SER A 232 3.65 1.18 3.21
CA SER A 232 3.80 1.45 4.64
C SER A 232 4.60 2.73 4.85
N ALA A 233 4.16 3.55 5.81
CA ALA A 233 5.06 4.46 6.51
C ALA A 233 5.70 3.73 7.70
N LEU A 234 6.65 4.36 8.39
CA LEU A 234 7.15 3.82 9.65
C LEU A 234 6.13 4.01 10.77
N SER A 235 6.06 3.06 11.71
CA SER A 235 5.11 3.09 12.83
C SER A 235 5.62 3.91 14.03
N CYS A 236 6.00 5.17 13.79
CA CYS A 236 6.55 6.09 14.79
C CYS A 236 5.61 6.34 16.00
N GLY A 237 4.30 6.19 15.81
CA GLY A 237 3.29 6.38 16.86
C GLY A 237 3.22 5.26 17.91
N TYR A 238 3.95 4.16 17.73
CA TYR A 238 3.92 2.99 18.63
C TYR A 238 5.13 2.91 19.56
N THR A 239 5.96 3.95 19.60
CA THR A 239 7.17 4.02 20.43
C THR A 239 7.24 5.33 21.22
N ARG A 240 8.16 5.39 22.19
CA ARG A 240 8.50 6.61 22.94
C ARG A 240 9.67 7.39 22.34
N VAL A 241 10.34 6.82 21.35
CA VAL A 241 11.49 7.46 20.68
C VAL A 241 11.02 8.70 19.92
N GLY A 242 11.73 9.82 20.12
CA GLY A 242 11.39 11.09 19.48
C GLY A 242 11.40 11.03 17.95
N LEU A 243 10.47 11.75 17.31
CA LEU A 243 10.32 11.77 15.85
C LEU A 243 11.59 12.21 15.10
N ASP A 244 12.44 13.05 15.70
CA ASP A 244 13.68 13.50 15.07
C ASP A 244 14.68 12.35 14.85
N HIS A 245 14.63 11.30 15.68
CA HIS A 245 15.45 10.09 15.47
C HIS A 245 14.94 9.26 14.30
N TRP A 246 13.63 9.25 14.07
CA TRP A 246 12.99 8.52 12.97
C TRP A 246 13.10 9.23 11.62
N GLU A 247 13.18 10.56 11.63
CA GLU A 247 13.10 11.40 10.43
C GLU A 247 13.94 10.91 9.24
N PRO A 248 15.23 10.54 9.40
CA PRO A 248 16.04 10.11 8.26
C PRO A 248 15.49 8.87 7.55
N LEU A 249 15.01 7.87 8.31
CA LEU A 249 14.42 6.65 7.75
C LEU A 249 12.98 6.89 7.28
N ALA A 250 12.19 7.66 8.06
CA ALA A 250 10.79 7.92 7.77
C ALA A 250 10.60 8.64 6.44
N THR A 251 11.40 9.69 6.20
CA THR A 251 11.36 10.45 4.94
C THR A 251 11.85 9.62 3.76
N LEU A 252 12.82 8.71 3.96
CA LEU A 252 13.29 7.78 2.93
C LEU A 252 12.19 6.82 2.50
N VAL A 253 11.54 6.15 3.46
CA VAL A 253 10.45 5.21 3.17
C VAL A 253 9.26 5.92 2.53
N LEU A 254 8.88 7.11 3.01
CA LEU A 254 7.80 7.91 2.41
C LEU A 254 8.12 8.31 0.97
N ASP A 255 9.32 8.85 0.71
CA ASP A 255 9.73 9.25 -0.64
C ASP A 255 9.67 8.08 -1.63
N ALA A 256 10.15 6.91 -1.21
CA ALA A 256 10.13 5.72 -2.05
C ALA A 256 8.70 5.22 -2.30
N ALA A 257 7.85 5.18 -1.27
CA ALA A 257 6.48 4.71 -1.38
C ALA A 257 5.64 5.56 -2.35
N TYR A 258 5.71 6.89 -2.28
CA TYR A 258 4.97 7.75 -3.21
C TYR A 258 5.50 7.65 -4.63
N GLU A 259 6.82 7.62 -4.83
CA GLU A 259 7.41 7.47 -6.15
C GLU A 259 7.04 6.11 -6.77
N ALA A 260 7.16 5.02 -6.00
CA ALA A 260 6.78 3.67 -6.42
C ALA A 260 5.31 3.58 -6.82
N THR A 261 4.41 4.21 -6.05
CA THR A 261 2.97 4.26 -6.36
C THR A 261 2.71 4.90 -7.73
N LEU A 262 3.33 6.06 -8.00
CA LEU A 262 3.12 6.77 -9.26
C LEU A 262 3.73 6.03 -10.46
N LEU A 263 4.91 5.42 -10.28
CA LEU A 263 5.52 4.59 -11.32
C LEU A 263 4.66 3.35 -11.63
N ALA A 264 4.14 2.67 -10.61
CA ALA A 264 3.25 1.52 -10.78
C ALA A 264 1.96 1.90 -11.53
N ALA A 265 1.37 3.06 -11.21
CA ALA A 265 0.19 3.57 -11.93
C ALA A 265 0.48 3.86 -13.40
N ALA A 266 1.63 4.46 -13.71
CA ALA A 266 2.01 4.75 -15.09
C ALA A 266 2.26 3.46 -15.89
N GLN A 267 2.88 2.46 -15.27
CA GLN A 267 3.16 1.15 -15.89
C GLN A 267 1.90 0.35 -16.19
N GLY A 268 0.93 0.35 -15.27
CA GLY A 268 -0.36 -0.33 -15.47
C GLY A 268 -1.16 0.21 -16.67
N ALA A 269 -0.77 1.36 -17.22
CA ALA A 269 -1.37 1.95 -18.41
C ALA A 269 -0.50 1.91 -19.67
N ALA A 270 0.71 1.33 -19.61
CA ALA A 270 1.66 1.36 -20.73
C ALA A 270 1.12 0.67 -22.01
N ASP A 271 0.31 -0.38 -21.85
CA ASP A 271 -0.30 -1.12 -22.97
C ASP A 271 -1.65 -0.53 -23.44
N ARG A 272 -2.08 0.62 -22.89
CA ARG A 272 -3.32 1.27 -23.30
C ARG A 272 -3.12 2.00 -24.63
N SER A 273 -4.22 2.17 -25.37
CA SER A 273 -4.23 2.98 -26.59
C SER A 273 -3.62 4.37 -26.35
N PRO A 274 -2.87 4.96 -27.29
CA PRO A 274 -2.36 6.32 -27.17
C PRO A 274 -3.43 7.39 -26.90
N ASP A 275 -4.68 7.13 -27.30
CA ASP A 275 -5.84 8.01 -27.08
C ASP A 275 -6.54 7.77 -25.73
N ALA A 276 -6.07 6.83 -24.92
CA ALA A 276 -6.66 6.53 -23.63
C ALA A 276 -6.42 7.67 -22.63
N GLU A 277 -7.39 7.92 -21.76
CA GLU A 277 -7.22 8.86 -20.66
C GLU A 277 -6.03 8.45 -19.78
N PRO A 278 -5.28 9.42 -19.23
CA PRO A 278 -4.17 9.12 -18.32
C PRO A 278 -4.62 8.21 -17.16
N PRO A 279 -3.79 7.23 -16.73
CA PRO A 279 -4.08 6.41 -15.57
C PRO A 279 -4.39 7.26 -14.35
N ARG A 280 -5.54 7.00 -13.73
CA ARG A 280 -5.92 7.62 -12.47
C ARG A 280 -5.23 6.93 -11.30
N VAL A 281 -4.61 7.72 -10.44
CA VAL A 281 -3.98 7.24 -9.21
C VAL A 281 -4.44 8.05 -8.01
N TRP A 282 -4.86 7.36 -6.95
CA TRP A 282 -5.29 7.96 -5.70
C TRP A 282 -4.18 7.88 -4.67
N LEU A 283 -3.71 9.03 -4.21
CA LEU A 283 -2.76 9.17 -3.11
C LEU A 283 -3.49 9.46 -1.80
N THR A 284 -2.96 8.90 -0.72
CA THR A 284 -3.43 9.12 0.65
C THR A 284 -2.32 9.78 1.48
N PHE A 285 -2.61 10.23 2.70
CA PHE A 285 -1.57 10.68 3.63
C PHE A 285 -1.01 9.50 4.43
N LEU A 286 -0.07 8.76 3.83
CA LEU A 286 0.58 7.59 4.44
C LEU A 286 1.12 7.90 5.84
N GLY A 287 0.65 7.14 6.82
CA GLY A 287 1.13 7.18 8.20
C GLY A 287 0.85 8.46 8.99
N GLY A 288 0.06 9.41 8.46
CA GLY A 288 -0.29 10.67 9.15
C GLY A 288 -1.31 10.51 10.29
N GLY A 289 -1.86 9.31 10.47
CA GLY A 289 -2.76 8.93 11.57
C GLY A 289 -2.04 8.12 12.65
N ALA A 290 -2.46 6.86 12.85
CA ALA A 290 -1.95 5.99 13.92
C ALA A 290 -0.42 5.78 13.91
N PHE A 291 0.21 5.80 12.73
CA PHE A 291 1.66 5.63 12.60
C PHE A 291 2.45 6.90 12.95
N GLY A 292 1.80 8.06 13.13
CA GLY A 292 2.41 9.24 13.75
C GLY A 292 3.48 9.96 12.92
N ASN A 293 3.49 9.83 11.59
CA ASN A 293 4.43 10.55 10.73
C ASN A 293 4.05 12.03 10.62
N ARG A 294 5.05 12.92 10.56
CA ARG A 294 4.80 14.37 10.45
C ARG A 294 4.16 14.68 9.09
N LYS A 295 3.11 15.52 9.09
CA LYS A 295 2.46 16.02 7.86
C LYS A 295 3.47 16.63 6.88
N ALA A 296 4.47 17.34 7.39
CA ALA A 296 5.52 17.96 6.57
C ALA A 296 6.35 16.93 5.78
N TRP A 297 6.67 15.78 6.37
CA TRP A 297 7.38 14.70 5.67
C TRP A 297 6.52 14.10 4.56
N ILE A 298 5.24 13.89 4.86
CA ILE A 298 4.28 13.34 3.90
C ILE A 298 4.09 14.29 2.72
N ALA A 299 3.87 15.58 2.98
CA ALA A 299 3.72 16.59 1.94
C ALA A 299 4.97 16.73 1.07
N ALA A 300 6.15 16.70 1.69
CA ALA A 300 7.44 16.73 0.99
C ALA A 300 7.60 15.53 0.06
N ALA A 301 7.27 14.33 0.53
CA ALA A 301 7.40 13.09 -0.23
C ALA A 301 6.42 13.03 -1.42
N ILE A 302 5.17 13.46 -1.24
CA ILE A 302 4.20 13.60 -2.34
C ILE A 302 4.73 14.61 -3.36
N GLY A 303 5.15 15.80 -2.92
CA GLY A 303 5.68 16.83 -3.82
C GLY A 303 6.90 16.36 -4.60
N ARG A 304 7.84 15.66 -3.95
CA ARG A 304 9.01 15.05 -4.59
C ARG A 304 8.60 14.04 -5.66
N ALA A 305 7.69 13.13 -5.34
CA ALA A 305 7.22 12.11 -6.29
C ALA A 305 6.51 12.74 -7.50
N LEU A 306 5.67 13.75 -7.29
CA LEU A 306 5.02 14.51 -8.37
C LEU A 306 6.05 15.19 -9.27
N ALA A 307 7.06 15.86 -8.70
CA ALA A 307 8.11 16.53 -9.46
C ALA A 307 8.95 15.54 -10.28
N ARG A 308 9.24 14.35 -9.73
CA ARG A 308 9.98 13.27 -10.42
C ARG A 308 9.24 12.74 -11.65
N LEU A 309 7.91 12.79 -11.65
CA LEU A 309 7.05 12.33 -12.75
C LEU A 309 6.37 13.46 -13.52
N GLU A 310 6.91 14.69 -13.43
CA GLU A 310 6.48 15.86 -14.20
C GLU A 310 6.84 15.68 -15.69
N GLY A 311 6.02 14.91 -16.41
CA GLY A 311 6.30 14.47 -17.79
C GLY A 311 5.72 13.10 -18.12
N THR A 312 5.14 12.42 -17.13
CA THR A 312 4.43 11.15 -17.32
C THR A 312 2.92 11.42 -17.41
N ALA A 313 2.21 10.72 -18.31
CA ALA A 313 0.75 10.78 -18.37
C ALA A 313 0.12 10.16 -17.11
N LEU A 314 -0.36 10.98 -16.18
CA LEU A 314 -0.98 10.55 -14.92
C LEU A 314 -2.10 11.51 -14.51
N ASP A 315 -3.22 10.96 -14.04
CA ASP A 315 -4.27 11.72 -13.35
C ASP A 315 -4.17 11.46 -11.84
N VAL A 316 -3.39 12.29 -11.15
CA VAL A 316 -3.13 12.14 -9.71
C VAL A 316 -4.24 12.81 -8.89
N ARG A 317 -4.89 12.03 -8.03
CA ARG A 317 -5.91 12.47 -7.09
C ARG A 317 -5.39 12.35 -5.67
N VAL A 318 -5.31 13.47 -4.94
CA VAL A 318 -4.94 13.47 -3.51
C VAL A 318 -6.21 13.46 -2.68
N ALA A 319 -6.44 12.35 -1.99
CA ALA A 319 -7.63 12.13 -1.17
C ALA A 319 -7.53 12.84 0.19
N HIS A 320 -8.43 13.77 0.43
CA HIS A 320 -8.65 14.43 1.71
C HIS A 320 -9.87 13.83 2.41
N HIS A 321 -9.66 13.13 3.52
CA HIS A 321 -10.77 12.46 4.21
C HIS A 321 -11.72 13.47 4.88
N ARG A 322 -13.00 13.46 4.46
CA ARG A 322 -14.13 14.28 4.95
C ARG A 322 -14.03 15.80 4.79
N ARG A 323 -12.83 16.37 4.79
CA ARG A 323 -12.61 17.82 4.66
C ARG A 323 -11.31 18.07 3.90
N HIS A 324 -11.33 19.09 3.04
CA HIS A 324 -10.14 19.60 2.37
C HIS A 324 -9.15 20.20 3.38
N ASP A 325 -7.94 19.65 3.46
CA ASP A 325 -6.82 20.19 4.23
C ASP A 325 -6.00 21.13 3.33
N ALA A 326 -6.35 22.41 3.35
CA ALA A 326 -5.72 23.43 2.49
C ALA A 326 -4.22 23.61 2.81
N GLU A 327 -3.83 23.50 4.08
CA GLU A 327 -2.42 23.61 4.48
C GLU A 327 -1.60 22.46 3.90
N MET A 328 -2.15 21.24 3.91
CA MET A 328 -1.53 20.08 3.31
C MET A 328 -1.44 20.20 1.78
N ALA A 329 -2.50 20.67 1.13
CA ALA A 329 -2.50 20.90 -0.32
C ALA A 329 -1.42 21.92 -0.72
N ASP A 330 -1.37 23.07 -0.04
CA ASP A 330 -0.36 24.09 -0.30
C ASP A 330 1.06 23.59 0.00
N ALA A 331 1.24 22.75 1.02
CA ALA A 331 2.54 22.17 1.35
C ALA A 331 3.02 21.20 0.26
N ILE A 332 2.12 20.39 -0.30
CA ILE A 332 2.42 19.48 -1.42
C ILE A 332 2.84 20.29 -2.66
N GLU A 333 2.08 21.31 -3.02
CA GLU A 333 2.39 22.14 -4.20
C GLU A 333 3.71 22.90 -4.04
N ARG A 334 3.98 23.46 -2.84
CA ARG A 334 5.28 24.08 -2.55
C ARG A 334 6.43 23.08 -2.63
N ALA A 335 6.24 21.85 -2.16
CA ALA A 335 7.25 20.81 -2.24
C ALA A 335 7.51 20.40 -3.70
N ARG A 336 6.46 20.23 -4.51
CA ARG A 336 6.56 19.93 -5.95
C ARG A 336 7.34 21.00 -6.72
N ALA A 337 7.20 22.27 -6.35
CA ALA A 337 7.88 23.38 -7.02
C ALA A 337 9.37 23.52 -6.68
N ARG A 338 9.84 22.91 -5.58
CA ARG A 338 11.25 22.93 -5.16
C ARG A 338 11.99 21.81 -5.90
N ARG A 339 12.51 22.11 -7.09
CA ARG A 339 13.37 21.19 -7.85
C ARG A 339 14.71 20.97 -7.15
#